data_AF-A0A9D5SY51-F1
#
_entry.id   AF-A0A9D5SY51-F1
#
_cell.length_a   1.000
_cell.length_b   1.000
_cell.length_c   1.000
_cell.angle_alpha   90.00
_cell.angle_beta   90.00
_cell.angle_gamma   90.00
#
_symmetry.space_group_name_H-M   'P 1'
#
loop_
_entity.id
_entity.type
_entity.pdbx_description
1 polymer ?
#
loop_
_entity_poly.entity_id
_entity_poly.type
_entity_poly.pdbx_seq_one_letter_code
_entity_poly.pdbx_strand_id
1 'polypeptide(L)'
;MKKEEKVAALSQLMVQGVLTADELGRLIAALEPTGVSPETEKTPAQKTYEDYITNVVATSFKSPSQVKFPPFDPSMVKNGTIKLDLKEQNIRYIQTYVDAPNSYGAMLREEIIIGIDNNFTPLFWAQHIQLSPILGKTKGWMTMSKKRG
;
A
#
# COMPACT_ATOMS: atom_id res chain seq x y z
N MET A 1 21.76 -14.90 22.77
CA MET A 1 22.63 -14.66 21.60
C MET A 1 23.38 -13.36 21.79
N LYS A 2 24.71 -13.42 21.81
CA LYS A 2 25.58 -12.25 21.99
C LYS A 2 25.63 -11.45 20.68
N LYS A 3 25.85 -10.12 20.75
CA LYS A 3 25.86 -9.19 19.59
C LYS A 3 26.76 -9.70 18.45
N GLU A 4 27.90 -10.28 18.81
CA GLU A 4 28.89 -10.84 17.89
C GLU A 4 28.33 -11.99 17.04
N GLU A 5 27.48 -12.86 17.60
CA GLU A 5 26.84 -13.96 16.87
C GLU A 5 25.80 -13.45 15.87
N LYS A 6 25.08 -12.37 16.21
CA LYS A 6 24.09 -11.74 15.31
C LYS A 6 24.77 -11.04 14.13
N VAL A 7 25.86 -10.33 14.38
CA VAL A 7 26.62 -9.65 13.32
C VAL A 7 27.29 -10.69 12.40
N ALA A 8 27.85 -11.76 12.97
CA ALA A 8 28.43 -12.85 12.18
C ALA A 8 27.40 -13.54 11.26
N ALA A 9 26.19 -13.79 11.77
CA ALA A 9 25.10 -14.38 10.98
C ALA A 9 24.63 -13.44 9.86
N LEU A 10 24.52 -12.14 10.13
CA LEU A 10 24.15 -11.13 9.13
C LEU A 10 25.23 -10.96 8.05
N SER A 11 26.51 -11.00 8.43
CA SER A 11 27.62 -10.97 7.45
C SER A 11 27.64 -12.22 6.56
N GLN A 12 27.27 -13.40 7.07
CA GLN A 12 27.15 -14.60 6.24
C GLN A 12 26.05 -14.47 5.19
N LEU A 13 24.93 -13.81 5.51
CA LEU A 13 23.85 -13.54 4.56
C LEU A 13 24.26 -12.55 3.46
N MET A 14 25.16 -11.60 3.74
CA MET A 14 25.76 -10.74 2.72
C MET A 14 26.70 -11.52 1.79
N VAL A 15 27.54 -12.41 2.33
CA VAL A 15 28.43 -13.27 1.53
C VAL A 15 27.63 -14.21 0.61
N GLN A 16 26.43 -14.61 1.02
CA GLN A 16 25.50 -15.41 0.21
C GLN A 16 24.73 -14.58 -0.84
N GLY A 17 24.96 -13.27 -0.91
CA GLY A 17 24.26 -12.37 -1.84
C GLY A 17 22.79 -12.13 -1.51
N VAL A 18 22.35 -12.53 -0.31
CA VAL A 18 20.96 -12.37 0.16
C VAL A 18 20.71 -10.95 0.68
N LEU A 19 21.76 -10.27 1.16
CA LEU A 19 21.71 -8.89 1.63
C LEU A 19 22.77 -8.05 0.93
N THR A 20 22.41 -6.82 0.58
CA THR A 20 23.35 -5.80 0.09
C THR A 20 24.10 -5.14 1.26
N ALA A 21 25.24 -4.51 0.98
CA ALA A 21 26.05 -3.82 1.99
C ALA A 21 25.25 -2.71 2.72
N ASP A 22 24.35 -2.05 2.02
CA ASP A 22 23.47 -1.01 2.59
C ASP A 22 22.42 -1.60 3.55
N GLU A 23 21.85 -2.75 3.21
CA GLU A 23 20.89 -3.45 4.08
C GLU A 23 21.59 -4.01 5.34
N LEU A 24 22.81 -4.51 5.19
CA LEU A 24 23.63 -4.95 6.32
C LEU A 24 23.96 -3.77 7.25
N GLY A 25 24.34 -2.61 6.70
CA GLY A 25 24.62 -1.41 7.47
C GLY A 25 23.41 -0.95 8.30
N ARG A 26 22.20 -0.99 7.71
CA ARG A 26 20.95 -0.65 8.40
C ARG A 26 20.59 -1.62 9.52
N LEU A 27 20.79 -2.92 9.30
CA LEU A 27 20.52 -3.95 10.32
C LEU A 27 21.53 -3.89 11.48
N ILE A 28 22.79 -3.55 11.19
CA ILE A 28 23.81 -3.33 12.23
C ILE A 28 23.50 -2.06 13.02
N ALA A 29 23.07 -0.98 12.35
CA ALA A 29 22.65 0.26 13.02
C ALA A 29 21.42 0.06 13.91
N ALA A 30 20.45 -0.77 13.49
CA ALA A 30 19.31 -1.14 14.32
C ALA A 30 19.67 -2.00 15.55
N LEU A 31 20.88 -2.56 15.60
CA LEU A 31 21.44 -3.26 16.76
C LEU A 31 22.23 -2.33 17.69
N GLU A 32 22.37 -1.03 17.38
CA GLU A 32 22.95 -0.04 18.27
C GLU A 32 21.88 0.56 19.21
N PRO A 33 22.13 0.66 20.52
CA PRO A 33 21.15 1.13 21.51
C PRO A 33 21.03 2.65 21.59
N THR A 34 21.58 3.40 20.64
CA THR A 34 21.37 4.85 20.54
C THR A 34 19.98 5.07 19.95
N GLY A 35 19.03 5.50 20.78
CA GLY A 35 17.60 5.67 20.49
C GLY A 35 17.25 6.74 19.46
N VAL A 36 18.02 6.87 18.39
CA VAL A 36 17.67 7.62 17.20
C VAL A 36 17.45 6.57 16.12
N SER A 37 16.21 6.10 16.02
CA SER A 37 15.79 5.33 14.84
C SER A 37 16.09 6.20 13.62
N PRO A 38 16.99 5.79 12.70
CA PRO A 38 17.21 6.56 11.49
C PRO A 38 15.84 6.69 10.80
N GLU A 39 15.45 7.93 10.45
CA GLU A 39 14.32 8.16 9.56
C GLU A 39 14.57 7.29 8.33
N THR A 40 13.81 6.20 8.24
CA THR A 40 14.02 5.21 7.20
C THR A 40 13.63 5.89 5.90
N GLU A 41 14.63 6.19 5.07
CA GLU A 41 14.39 6.85 3.80
C GLU A 41 13.32 6.07 3.01
N LYS A 42 12.25 6.76 2.64
CA LYS A 42 11.11 6.13 1.96
C LYS A 42 11.57 5.53 0.64
N THR A 43 11.25 4.25 0.44
CA THR A 43 11.49 3.55 -0.82
C THR A 43 10.72 4.20 -1.98
N PRO A 44 11.14 4.00 -3.24
CA PRO A 44 10.38 4.51 -4.40
C PRO A 44 8.92 4.07 -4.39
N ALA A 45 8.64 2.81 -4.04
CA ALA A 45 7.28 2.29 -3.94
C ALA A 45 6.43 3.00 -2.88
N GLN A 46 7.02 3.29 -1.71
CA GLN A 46 6.35 4.07 -0.65
C GLN A 46 6.02 5.48 -1.13
N LYS A 47 6.98 6.17 -1.78
CA LYS A 47 6.76 7.51 -2.33
C LYS A 47 5.64 7.50 -3.37
N THR A 48 5.69 6.58 -4.35
CA THR A 48 4.66 6.45 -5.39
C THR A 48 3.28 6.14 -4.82
N TYR A 49 3.18 5.27 -3.83
CA TYR A 49 1.91 4.96 -3.16
C TYR A 49 1.34 6.18 -2.44
N GLU A 50 2.14 6.85 -1.62
CA GLU A 50 1.70 8.03 -0.86
C GLU A 50 1.30 9.18 -1.79
N ASP A 51 2.10 9.43 -2.84
CA ASP A 51 1.83 10.44 -3.85
C ASP A 51 0.52 10.15 -4.58
N TYR A 52 0.28 8.91 -4.98
CA TYR A 52 -0.94 8.54 -5.68
C TYR A 52 -2.17 8.63 -4.79
N ILE A 53 -2.09 8.16 -3.54
CA ILE A 53 -3.23 8.29 -2.62
C ILE A 53 -3.53 9.76 -2.35
N THR A 54 -2.51 10.57 -2.06
CA THR A 54 -2.71 11.98 -1.73
C THR A 54 -3.28 12.77 -2.90
N ASN A 55 -2.75 12.56 -4.10
CA ASN A 55 -3.09 13.40 -5.26
C ASN A 55 -4.28 12.88 -6.08
N VAL A 56 -4.58 11.57 -6.02
CA VAL A 56 -5.60 10.94 -6.87
C VAL A 56 -6.74 10.34 -6.06
N VAL A 57 -6.44 9.54 -5.03
CA VAL A 57 -7.47 8.87 -4.24
C VAL A 57 -8.18 9.86 -3.33
N ALA A 58 -7.44 10.59 -2.49
CA ALA A 58 -8.00 11.54 -1.53
C ALA A 58 -8.81 12.66 -2.21
N THR A 59 -8.38 13.11 -3.38
CA THR A 59 -9.08 14.16 -4.16
C THR A 59 -10.45 13.72 -4.68
N SER A 60 -10.74 12.42 -4.68
CA SER A 60 -12.05 11.87 -5.06
C SER A 60 -13.07 11.89 -3.92
N PHE A 61 -12.63 12.12 -2.68
CA PHE A 61 -13.48 12.27 -1.51
C PHE A 61 -13.93 13.71 -1.31
N LYS A 62 -15.02 13.91 -0.56
CA LYS A 62 -15.59 15.26 -0.31
C LYS A 62 -14.63 16.20 0.42
N SER A 63 -13.82 15.67 1.32
CA SER A 63 -12.87 16.43 2.13
C SER A 63 -11.47 15.81 2.03
N PRO A 64 -10.71 16.07 0.94
CA PRO A 64 -9.43 15.43 0.68
C PRO A 64 -8.41 15.58 1.82
N SER A 65 -8.37 16.75 2.46
CA SER A 65 -7.44 17.05 3.56
C SER A 65 -7.71 16.27 4.85
N GLN A 66 -8.89 15.65 4.97
CA GLN A 66 -9.25 14.84 6.13
C GLN A 66 -9.07 13.34 5.87
N VAL A 67 -8.76 12.94 4.63
CA VAL A 67 -8.54 11.54 4.28
C VAL A 67 -7.27 11.04 4.95
N LYS A 68 -7.38 9.92 5.67
CA LYS A 68 -6.25 9.20 6.27
C LYS A 68 -6.08 7.85 5.60
N PHE A 69 -4.86 7.37 5.54
CA PHE A 69 -4.52 6.10 4.91
C PHE A 69 -3.34 5.46 5.64
N PRO A 70 -3.22 4.12 5.66
CA PRO A 70 -2.10 3.45 6.29
C PRO A 70 -0.81 3.65 5.46
N PRO A 71 0.36 3.60 6.10
CA PRO A 71 1.63 3.57 5.39
C PRO A 71 1.70 2.35 4.48
N PHE A 72 2.45 2.45 3.39
CA PHE A 72 2.61 1.32 2.47
C PHE A 72 3.34 0.16 3.15
N ASP A 73 2.74 -1.03 3.04
CA ASP A 73 3.33 -2.30 3.43
C ASP A 73 3.37 -3.25 2.22
N PRO A 74 4.49 -3.94 1.94
CA PRO A 74 4.60 -4.87 0.82
C PRO A 74 3.53 -5.97 0.81
N SER A 75 3.00 -6.38 1.97
CA SER A 75 1.91 -7.37 2.08
C SER A 75 0.57 -6.88 1.52
N MET A 76 0.42 -5.57 1.30
CA MET A 76 -0.72 -4.98 0.61
C MET A 76 -0.73 -5.33 -0.88
N VAL A 77 0.43 -5.65 -1.46
CA VAL A 77 0.55 -5.99 -2.89
C VAL A 77 0.06 -7.42 -3.12
N LYS A 78 -0.94 -7.56 -3.97
CA LYS A 78 -1.57 -8.83 -4.34
C LYS A 78 -1.55 -9.02 -5.85
N ASN A 79 -1.53 -10.28 -6.26
CA ASN A 79 -1.75 -10.71 -7.64
C ASN A 79 -2.94 -11.66 -7.62
N GLY A 80 -3.93 -11.42 -8.48
CA GLY A 80 -5.06 -12.33 -8.54
C GLY A 80 -6.17 -11.86 -9.48
N THR A 81 -7.14 -12.76 -9.65
CA THR A 81 -8.35 -12.47 -10.40
C THR A 81 -9.35 -11.76 -9.49
N ILE A 82 -9.75 -10.56 -9.89
CA ILE A 82 -10.81 -9.80 -9.22
C ILE A 82 -11.92 -9.46 -10.21
N LYS A 83 -13.13 -9.22 -9.69
CA LYS A 83 -14.24 -8.69 -10.48
C LYS A 83 -14.22 -7.15 -10.44
N LEU A 84 -13.65 -6.54 -11.47
CA LEU A 84 -13.55 -5.09 -11.65
C LEU A 84 -14.55 -4.63 -12.72
N ASP A 85 -15.42 -3.68 -12.39
CA ASP A 85 -16.47 -3.17 -13.28
C ASP A 85 -17.30 -4.29 -13.92
N LEU A 86 -17.71 -5.26 -13.09
CA LEU A 86 -18.45 -6.46 -13.45
C LEU A 86 -17.69 -7.46 -14.35
N LYS A 87 -16.43 -7.21 -14.69
CA LYS A 87 -15.58 -8.09 -15.49
C LYS A 87 -14.50 -8.74 -14.63
N GLU A 88 -14.29 -10.03 -14.81
CA GLU A 88 -13.16 -10.72 -14.17
C GLU A 88 -11.87 -10.39 -14.89
N GLN A 89 -10.87 -9.96 -14.12
CA GLN A 89 -9.55 -9.56 -14.64
C GLN A 89 -8.47 -10.05 -13.69
N ASN A 90 -7.41 -10.65 -14.24
CA ASN A 90 -6.21 -10.97 -13.48
C ASN A 90 -5.28 -9.76 -13.51
N ILE A 91 -5.04 -9.17 -12.34
CA ILE A 91 -4.24 -7.95 -12.20
C ILE A 91 -3.34 -8.03 -10.97
N ARG A 92 -2.31 -7.19 -10.98
CA ARG A 92 -1.53 -6.83 -9.79
C ARG A 92 -2.14 -5.58 -9.17
N TYR A 93 -2.35 -5.58 -7.86
CA TYR A 93 -3.00 -4.48 -7.17
C TYR A 93 -2.52 -4.33 -5.73
N ILE A 94 -2.65 -3.13 -5.19
CA ILE A 94 -2.48 -2.83 -3.76
C ILE A 94 -3.86 -2.87 -3.12
N GLN A 95 -4.09 -3.73 -2.14
CA GLN A 95 -5.31 -3.74 -1.33
C GLN A 95 -5.06 -3.02 -0.01
N THR A 96 -5.80 -1.94 0.21
CA THR A 96 -5.63 -1.07 1.39
C THR A 96 -6.98 -0.47 1.80
N TYR A 97 -6.95 0.51 2.71
CA TYR A 97 -8.13 1.26 3.10
C TYR A 97 -7.82 2.75 3.19
N VAL A 98 -8.86 3.57 3.12
CA VAL A 98 -8.82 4.99 3.51
C VAL A 98 -9.88 5.26 4.56
N ASP A 99 -9.56 6.11 5.53
CA ASP A 99 -10.53 6.64 6.49
C ASP A 99 -10.93 8.05 6.00
N ALA A 100 -12.19 8.22 5.59
CA ALA A 100 -12.70 9.46 5.01
C ALA A 100 -14.02 9.90 5.68
N PRO A 101 -14.29 11.22 5.80
CA PRO A 101 -15.52 11.70 6.39
C PRO A 101 -16.70 11.51 5.44
N ASN A 102 -17.81 11.01 5.98
CA ASN A 102 -19.08 10.93 5.26
C ASN A 102 -19.81 12.28 5.26
N SER A 103 -20.99 12.33 4.61
CA SER A 103 -21.83 13.54 4.52
C SER A 103 -22.31 14.07 5.89
N TYR A 104 -22.22 13.28 6.95
CA TYR A 104 -22.61 13.63 8.32
C TYR A 104 -21.41 13.92 9.23
N GLY A 105 -20.19 13.96 8.67
CA GLY A 105 -18.95 14.26 9.40
C GLY A 105 -18.35 13.07 10.17
N ALA A 106 -18.92 11.88 10.08
CA ALA A 106 -18.35 10.69 10.70
C ALA A 106 -17.24 10.09 9.80
N MET A 107 -16.11 9.71 10.40
CA MET A 107 -15.02 9.04 9.70
C MET A 107 -15.37 7.57 9.44
N LEU A 108 -15.44 7.18 8.18
CA LEU A 108 -15.69 5.80 7.75
C LEU A 108 -14.45 5.23 7.07
N ARG A 109 -14.18 3.96 7.38
CA ARG A 109 -13.15 3.18 6.70
C ARG A 109 -13.72 2.58 5.42
N GLU A 110 -13.08 2.89 4.30
CA GLU A 110 -13.42 2.35 2.99
C GLU A 110 -12.26 1.49 2.47
N GLU A 111 -12.53 0.22 2.19
CA GLU A 111 -11.59 -0.64 1.51
C GLU A 111 -11.48 -0.25 0.03
N ILE A 112 -10.24 -0.11 -0.43
CA ILE A 112 -9.92 0.26 -1.81
C ILE A 112 -8.88 -0.69 -2.39
N ILE A 113 -8.83 -0.71 -3.72
CA ILE A 113 -7.71 -1.27 -4.46
C ILE A 113 -7.09 -0.22 -5.37
N ILE A 114 -5.79 -0.34 -5.59
CA ILE A 114 -5.04 0.44 -6.58
C ILE A 114 -4.41 -0.56 -7.54
N GLY A 115 -4.84 -0.56 -8.80
CA GLY A 115 -4.23 -1.39 -9.84
C GLY A 115 -2.84 -0.87 -10.17
N ILE A 116 -1.84 -1.75 -10.24
CA ILE A 116 -0.45 -1.38 -10.54
C ILE A 116 0.13 -2.26 -11.66
N ASP A 117 1.09 -1.72 -12.41
CA ASP A 117 1.84 -2.49 -13.40
C ASP A 117 3.06 -3.23 -12.80
N ASN A 118 3.89 -3.81 -13.66
CA ASN A 118 5.12 -4.49 -13.25
C ASN A 118 6.16 -3.55 -12.63
N ASN A 119 6.13 -2.26 -12.98
CA ASN A 119 7.03 -1.21 -12.51
C ASN A 119 6.49 -0.47 -11.28
N PHE A 120 5.41 -0.96 -10.68
CA PHE A 120 4.74 -0.32 -9.54
C PHE A 120 4.06 1.01 -9.89
N THR A 121 3.79 1.26 -11.17
CA THR A 121 3.05 2.44 -11.63
C THR A 121 1.55 2.26 -11.37
N PRO A 122 0.89 3.15 -10.62
CA PRO A 122 -0.56 3.12 -10.45
C PRO A 122 -1.30 3.39 -11.76
N LEU A 123 -2.26 2.53 -12.09
CA LEU A 123 -3.07 2.60 -13.31
C LEU A 123 -4.46 3.17 -13.03
N PHE A 124 -5.08 2.71 -11.93
CA PHE A 124 -6.41 3.13 -11.48
C PHE A 124 -6.57 2.83 -10.00
N TRP A 125 -7.64 3.36 -9.40
CA TRP A 125 -8.14 2.89 -8.12
C TRP A 125 -9.62 2.56 -8.19
N ALA A 126 -10.07 1.69 -7.30
CA ALA A 126 -11.44 1.23 -7.24
C ALA A 126 -11.89 1.06 -5.79
N GLN A 127 -13.18 1.29 -5.57
CA GLN A 127 -13.82 1.08 -4.27
C GLN A 127 -14.63 -0.22 -4.29
N HIS A 128 -14.74 -0.87 -3.13
CA HIS A 128 -15.57 -2.05 -3.01
C HIS A 128 -17.05 -1.65 -3.10
N ILE A 129 -17.79 -2.28 -4.01
CA ILE A 129 -19.24 -2.07 -4.14
C ILE A 129 -19.99 -3.36 -3.84
N GLN A 130 -21.11 -3.21 -3.12
CA GLN A 130 -22.07 -4.28 -2.92
C GLN A 130 -23.29 -4.01 -3.81
N LEU A 131 -23.43 -4.78 -4.88
CA LEU A 131 -24.60 -4.69 -5.76
C LEU A 131 -25.79 -5.44 -5.13
N SER A 132 -26.94 -4.78 -5.13
CA SER A 132 -28.17 -5.20 -4.42
C SER A 132 -28.87 -6.43 -5.06
N PRO A 133 -29.78 -7.10 -4.33
CA PRO A 133 -30.01 -8.55 -4.36
C PRO A 133 -30.86 -9.12 -5.50
N ILE A 134 -31.27 -8.31 -6.49
CA ILE A 134 -32.19 -8.76 -7.55
C ILE A 134 -31.53 -9.79 -8.49
N LEU A 135 -30.19 -9.88 -8.52
CA LEU A 135 -29.41 -10.75 -9.40
C LEU A 135 -28.39 -11.63 -8.65
N GLY A 136 -28.54 -11.80 -7.33
CA GLY A 136 -27.55 -12.46 -6.48
C GLY A 136 -26.43 -11.49 -6.08
N LYS A 137 -26.02 -11.57 -4.81
CA LYS A 137 -25.01 -10.65 -4.22
C LYS A 137 -23.67 -10.83 -4.96
N THR A 138 -23.39 -9.96 -5.92
CA THR A 138 -22.09 -9.91 -6.56
C THR A 138 -21.26 -8.85 -5.86
N LYS A 139 -20.26 -9.30 -5.09
CA LYS A 139 -19.20 -8.44 -4.57
C LYS A 139 -18.23 -8.13 -5.71
N GLY A 140 -17.78 -6.89 -5.81
CA GLY A 140 -16.86 -6.47 -6.85
C GLY A 140 -16.27 -5.11 -6.56
N TRP A 141 -15.33 -4.72 -7.41
CA TRP A 141 -14.66 -3.43 -7.37
C TRP A 141 -15.19 -2.57 -8.50
N MET A 142 -15.43 -1.29 -8.23
CA MET A 142 -15.82 -0.32 -9.25
C MET A 142 -14.74 0.73 -9.39
N THR A 143 -14.22 0.90 -10.61
CA THR A 143 -13.22 1.91 -10.89
C THR A 143 -13.78 3.30 -10.65
N MET A 144 -12.96 4.14 -10.05
CA MET A 144 -13.35 5.51 -9.75
C MET A 144 -12.75 6.42 -10.82
N SER A 145 -13.60 6.89 -11.72
CA SER A 145 -13.18 7.88 -12.72
C SER A 145 -12.87 9.21 -12.03
N LYS A 146 -11.73 9.81 -12.39
CA LYS A 146 -11.39 11.20 -12.03
C LYS A 146 -12.59 12.09 -12.38
N LYS A 147 -13.22 12.73 -11.39
CA LYS A 147 -14.15 13.81 -11.68
C LYS A 147 -13.37 14.86 -12.46
N ARG A 148 -13.67 15.01 -13.76
CA ARG A 148 -13.32 16.21 -14.50
C ARG A 148 -14.14 17.34 -13.87
N GLY A 149 -13.52 18.08 -12.96
CA GLY A 149 -13.94 19.43 -12.62
C GLY A 149 -13.56 20.38 -13.75
#